data_AF-A0A969UDM9-F1
#
_entry.id   AF-A0A969UDM9-F1
#
_cell.length_a   1.000
_cell.length_b   1.000
_cell.length_c   1.000
_cell.angle_alpha   90.00
_cell.angle_beta   90.00
_cell.angle_gamma   90.00
#
_symmetry.space_group_name_H-M   'P 1'
#
loop_
_entity.id
_entity.type
_entity.pdbx_description
1 polymer ?
#
loop_
_entity_poly.entity_id
_entity_poly.type
_entity_poly.pdbx_seq_one_letter_code
_entity_poly.pdbx_strand_id
1 'polypeptide(L)' 'MRKYAVPDAYEKLKEFTRGQDVSSDKLRDFVDSLEGVPEDVKADMKQWRPSNYIGIAPELANTVGDYF' A
#
# COMPACT_ATOMS: atom_id res chain seq x y z
N MET A 1 0.64 7.64 -2.98
CA MET A 1 0.36 9.01 -2.47
C MET A 1 1.60 9.88 -2.39
N ARG A 2 2.52 9.73 -1.41
CA ARG A 2 3.71 10.62 -1.29
C ARG A 2 4.58 10.70 -2.55
N LYS A 3 4.87 9.55 -3.18
CA LYS A 3 5.63 9.46 -4.45
C LYS A 3 5.02 10.34 -5.56
N TYR A 4 3.70 10.48 -5.59
CA TYR A 4 2.95 11.24 -6.60
C TYR A 4 2.48 12.59 -6.06
N ALA A 5 3.14 13.13 -5.01
CA ALA A 5 2.84 14.43 -4.41
C ALA A 5 1.36 14.64 -4.00
N VAL A 6 0.63 13.56 -3.67
CA VAL A 6 -0.73 13.69 -3.13
C VAL A 6 -0.68 14.48 -1.81
N PRO A 7 -1.39 15.62 -1.71
CA PRO A 7 -1.40 16.43 -0.50
C PRO A 7 -1.87 15.65 0.71
N ASP A 8 -1.25 15.91 1.86
CA ASP A 8 -1.64 15.34 3.16
C ASP A 8 -1.79 13.81 3.16
N ALA A 9 -0.96 13.12 2.38
CA ALA A 9 -1.02 11.67 2.15
C ALA A 9 -1.13 10.83 3.43
N TYR A 10 -0.47 11.26 4.51
CA TYR A 10 -0.53 10.58 5.79
C TYR A 10 -1.86 10.83 6.51
N GLU A 11 -2.34 12.06 6.54
CA GLU A 11 -3.60 12.40 7.21
C GLU A 11 -4.81 11.78 6.49
N LYS A 12 -4.83 11.77 5.15
CA LYS A 12 -5.86 11.06 4.37
C LYS A 12 -5.93 9.57 4.72
N LEU A 13 -4.78 8.90 4.84
CA LEU A 13 -4.74 7.48 5.21
C LEU A 13 -5.16 7.26 6.67
N LYS A 14 -4.78 8.17 7.56
CA LYS A 14 -5.13 8.12 8.98
C LYS A 14 -6.62 8.33 9.19
N GLU A 15 -7.24 9.28 8.50
CA GLU A 15 -8.70 9.49 8.52
C GLU A 15 -9.46 8.26 8.02
N PHE A 16 -8.94 7.58 6.98
CA PHE A 16 -9.51 6.35 6.46
C PHE A 16 -9.42 5.16 7.43
N THR A 17 -8.32 5.04 8.17
CA THR A 17 -8.04 3.83 8.99
C THR A 17 -8.37 3.99 10.48
N ARG A 18 -8.30 5.21 11.03
CA ARG A 18 -8.37 5.42 12.48
C ARG A 18 -9.78 5.21 13.01
N GLY A 19 -9.94 4.20 13.87
CA GLY A 19 -11.22 3.88 14.51
C GLY A 19 -12.25 3.27 13.55
N GLN A 20 -11.81 2.78 12.39
CA GLN A 20 -12.68 2.17 11.38
C GLN A 20 -12.18 0.78 11.00
N ASP A 21 -13.13 -0.15 10.75
CA ASP A 21 -12.82 -1.42 10.13
C ASP A 21 -12.53 -1.24 8.63
N VAL A 22 -11.33 -1.65 8.21
CA VAL A 22 -10.86 -1.57 6.84
C VAL A 22 -11.03 -2.93 6.16
N SER A 23 -12.01 -3.03 5.27
CA SER A 23 -12.19 -4.21 4.40
C SER A 23 -11.44 -4.06 3.07
N SER A 24 -11.33 -5.14 2.30
CA SER A 24 -10.74 -5.10 0.96
C SER A 24 -11.47 -4.14 0.02
N ASP A 25 -12.80 -4.09 0.11
CA ASP A 25 -13.60 -3.25 -0.78
C ASP A 25 -13.45 -1.78 -0.41
N LYS A 26 -13.48 -1.44 0.89
CA LYS A 26 -13.17 -0.08 1.36
C LYS A 26 -11.78 0.38 0.94
N LEU A 27 -10.80 -0.52 0.95
CA LEU A 27 -9.44 -0.19 0.51
C LEU A 27 -9.40 0.06 -1.01
N ARG A 28 -10.14 -0.71 -1.82
CA ARG A 28 -10.26 -0.49 -3.27
C ARG A 28 -10.89 0.86 -3.57
N ASP A 29 -12.00 1.18 -2.90
CA ASP A 29 -12.69 2.46 -3.05
C ASP A 29 -11.78 3.64 -2.64
N PHE A 30 -11.02 3.48 -1.55
CA PHE A 30 -10.03 4.47 -1.13
C PHE A 30 -8.95 4.69 -2.21
N VAL A 31 -8.42 3.61 -2.80
CA VAL A 31 -7.42 3.70 -3.88
C VAL A 31 -8.00 4.40 -5.12
N ASP A 32 -9.26 4.15 -5.46
CA ASP A 32 -9.95 4.81 -6.58
C ASP A 32 -10.09 6.32 -6.37
N SER A 33 -10.32 6.74 -5.12
CA SER A 33 -10.43 8.16 -4.75
C SER A 33 -9.11 8.96 -4.82
N LEU A 34 -7.97 8.31 -5.06
CA LEU A 34 -6.67 8.98 -5.09
C LEU A 34 -6.46 9.77 -6.39
N GLU A 35 -6.69 11.08 -6.32
CA GLU A 35 -6.36 12.00 -7.41
C GLU A 35 -4.83 12.13 -7.60
N GLY A 36 -4.39 12.28 -8.85
CA GLY A 36 -2.97 12.45 -9.20
C GLY A 36 -2.12 11.18 -9.15
N VAL A 37 -2.70 10.04 -8.78
CA VAL A 37 -2.04 8.72 -8.88
C VAL A 37 -2.39 8.08 -10.24
N PRO A 38 -1.40 7.63 -11.02
CA PRO A 38 -1.64 6.93 -12.29
C PRO A 38 -2.50 5.66 -12.14
N GLU A 39 -3.30 5.35 -13.15
CA GLU A 39 -4.27 4.23 -13.10
C GLU A 39 -3.60 2.85 -13.05
N ASP A 40 -2.47 2.66 -13.72
CA ASP A 40 -1.65 1.45 -13.63
C ASP A 40 -1.17 1.22 -12.18
N VAL A 41 -0.73 2.28 -11.51
CA VAL A 41 -0.31 2.23 -10.11
C VAL A 41 -1.50 1.91 -9.20
N LYS A 42 -2.67 2.49 -9.46
CA LYS A 42 -3.89 2.16 -8.71
C LYS A 42 -4.27 0.69 -8.91
N ALA A 43 -4.18 0.18 -10.13
CA ALA A 43 -4.45 -1.23 -10.42
C ALA A 43 -3.52 -2.16 -9.62
N ASP A 44 -2.23 -1.85 -9.55
CA ASP A 44 -1.26 -2.58 -8.73
C ASP A 44 -1.60 -2.50 -7.23
N MET A 45 -1.93 -1.30 -6.73
CA MET A 45 -2.32 -1.10 -5.33
C MET A 45 -3.53 -1.95 -4.93
N LYS A 46 -4.50 -2.14 -5.83
CA LYS A 46 -5.69 -2.99 -5.59
C LYS A 46 -5.38 -4.49 -5.51
N GLN A 47 -4.20 -4.92 -5.96
CA GLN A 47 -3.74 -6.31 -5.84
C GLN A 47 -3.04 -6.58 -4.50
N TRP A 48 -2.68 -5.55 -3.74
CA TRP A 48 -2.04 -5.71 -2.44
C TRP A 48 -2.96 -6.37 -1.43
N ARG A 49 -2.36 -7.21 -0.59
CA ARG A 49 -2.98 -7.97 0.49
C ARG A 49 -2.01 -7.95 1.68
N PRO A 50 -2.51 -8.02 2.93
CA PRO A 50 -1.63 -8.13 4.09
C PRO A 50 -0.60 -9.27 3.97
N SER A 51 -0.98 -10.39 3.34
CA SER A 51 -0.10 -11.55 3.14
C SER A 51 1.00 -11.37 2.09
N ASN A 52 0.83 -10.48 1.11
CA ASN A 52 1.83 -10.23 0.07
C ASN A 52 2.55 -8.88 0.24
N TYR A 53 2.12 -8.05 1.20
CA TYR A 53 2.76 -6.79 1.54
C TYR A 53 3.90 -6.99 2.55
N ILE A 54 4.84 -7.88 2.21
CA ILE A 54 5.96 -8.29 3.08
C ILE A 54 7.32 -7.69 2.67
N GLY A 55 7.34 -6.85 1.63
CA GLY A 55 8.57 -6.22 1.13
C GLY A 55 9.59 -7.26 0.66
N ILE A 56 10.87 -7.00 0.94
CA ILE A 56 12.01 -7.85 0.53
C ILE A 56 12.29 -9.02 1.50
N ALA A 57 11.31 -9.43 2.29
CA ALA A 57 11.50 -10.46 3.31
C ALA A 57 11.97 -11.82 2.72
N PRO A 58 11.40 -12.33 1.61
CA PRO A 58 11.87 -13.59 1.00
C PRO A 58 13.32 -13.53 0.53
N GLU A 59 13.75 -12.40 -0.04
CA GLU A 59 15.12 -12.19 -0.54
C GLU A 59 16.12 -12.19 0.62
N LEU A 60 15.78 -11.51 1.73
CA LEU A 60 16.60 -11.52 2.93
C LEU A 60 16.69 -12.92 3.55
N ALA A 61 15.59 -13.68 3.57
CA ALA A 61 15.58 -15.05 4.08
C ALA A 61 16.48 -15.99 3.25
N ASN A 62 16.51 -15.82 1.92
CA ASN A 62 17.33 -16.64 1.03
C ASN A 62 18.81 -16.27 1.05
N THR A 63 19.14 -14.98 1.21
CA THR A 63 20.52 -14.47 1.15
C THR A 63 21.23 -14.45 2.50
N VAL A 64 20.55 -14.76 3.61
CA VAL A 64 21.15 -14.76 4.95
C VAL A 64 22.38 -15.67 5.05
N GLY A 65 22.40 -16.79 4.29
CA GLY A 65 23.52 -17.72 4.25
C GLY A 65 24.74 -17.20 3.49
N ASP A 66 24.59 -16.21 2.61
CA ASP A 66 25.70 -15.64 1.82
C ASP A 66 26.62 -14.74 2.67
N TYR A 67 26.19 -14.39 3.88
CA TYR A 67 26.92 -13.54 4.82
C TYR A 67 27.67 -14.33 5.91
N PHE A 68 27.64 -15.66 5.86
CA PHE A 68 28.33 -16.57 6.79
C PHE A 68 29.23 -17.56 6.04
#